data_AF-A0A3B6TJI3-F1
#
_entry.id   AF-A0A3B6TJI3-F1
#
_cell.length_a   1.000
_cell.length_b   1.000
_cell.length_c   1.000
_cell.angle_alpha   90.00
_cell.angle_beta   90.00
_cell.angle_gamma   90.00
#
_symmetry.space_group_name_H-M   'P 1'
#
loop_
_entity.id
_entity.type
_entity.pdbx_description
1 polymer ?
#
loop_
_entity_poly.entity_id
_entity_poly.type
_entity_poly.pdbx_seq_one_letter_code
_entity_poly.pdbx_strand_id
1 'polypeptide(L)'
;MATRVIVLRVGLLFLLAMSALAQYPSSPSSPDSYPSPGSYPSPGSPDGYQEEGEVAPPRNVTCKDSERKRSGCMSTCPARCPQQCIVICPDCKTFCNDEVKPPKPVPPPAMFVFGDGALDVGNNAYLPKTETEEGYPPQVSKSSSGRFSNGANLADTVATSIGFEQSPPAYMSLNGGLNIWGANYASAGAGIKISTNGERSISLPKQLENFKVTRGQMENKLGGDAKMRELLSKSIFLISIGGQDLDPRWNVESGYPREQTELQELMSLYGDFITSLYDMGARKLAIVNVGLIGCMPPPYRYECDQSLNDKATAFDAALKPLMADLASKKSGLSYSIGDFYGFTTAVFANPSNYGLVNTRDSCSQWGYPDWTYCYNPDGYWFWDPEFMTDRAAKLTAAAFYYGPPQFTFPITFKALLEKK
;
A
#
# COMPACT_ATOMS: atom_id res chain seq x y z
N MET A 1 1.19 -62.87 -5.24
CA MET A 1 0.25 -62.44 -6.31
C MET A 1 -0.53 -61.20 -5.84
N ALA A 2 0.09 -60.02 -5.80
CA ALA A 2 -0.62 -58.75 -5.52
C ALA A 2 0.22 -57.50 -5.89
N THR A 3 1.00 -57.53 -6.99
CA THR A 3 1.87 -56.39 -7.34
C THR A 3 2.01 -56.17 -8.86
N ARG A 4 1.09 -56.69 -9.69
CA ARG A 4 1.14 -56.50 -11.15
C ARG A 4 -0.14 -55.97 -11.81
N VAL A 5 -1.12 -55.50 -11.04
CA VAL A 5 -2.41 -55.03 -11.60
C VAL A 5 -2.59 -53.50 -11.59
N ILE A 6 -1.71 -52.73 -10.94
CA ILE A 6 -1.89 -51.27 -10.82
C ILE A 6 -1.23 -50.48 -11.97
N VAL A 7 -0.23 -51.02 -12.66
CA VAL A 7 0.46 -50.31 -13.76
C VAL A 7 -0.35 -50.28 -15.07
N LEU A 8 -1.35 -51.16 -15.23
CA LEU A 8 -2.14 -51.26 -16.47
C LEU A 8 -3.42 -50.41 -16.50
N ARG A 9 -3.82 -49.75 -15.40
CA ARG A 9 -4.98 -48.84 -15.41
C ARG A 9 -4.62 -47.35 -15.52
N VAL A 10 -3.35 -46.98 -15.32
CA VAL A 10 -2.88 -45.59 -15.50
C VAL A 10 -2.52 -45.30 -16.96
N GLY A 11 -2.11 -46.31 -17.74
CA GLY A 11 -1.77 -46.13 -19.16
C GLY A 11 -2.95 -45.97 -20.12
N LEU A 12 -4.16 -46.43 -19.76
CA LEU A 12 -5.32 -46.40 -20.67
C LEU A 12 -6.13 -45.08 -20.57
N LEU A 13 -5.98 -44.32 -19.49
CA LEU A 13 -6.61 -43.00 -19.32
C LEU A 13 -5.81 -41.88 -20.02
N PHE A 14 -4.51 -42.07 -20.26
CA PHE A 14 -3.68 -41.10 -20.98
C PHE A 14 -3.83 -41.16 -22.51
N LEU A 15 -4.30 -42.27 -23.07
CA LEU A 15 -4.50 -42.44 -24.52
C LEU A 15 -5.89 -42.03 -25.03
N LEU A 16 -6.86 -41.83 -24.14
CA LEU A 16 -8.20 -41.34 -24.50
C LEU A 16 -8.36 -39.81 -24.39
N ALA A 17 -7.38 -39.11 -23.81
CA ALA A 17 -7.38 -37.64 -23.72
C ALA A 17 -6.71 -36.94 -24.91
N MET A 18 -6.08 -37.67 -25.84
CA MET A 18 -5.39 -37.09 -27.01
C MET A 18 -6.15 -37.20 -28.34
N SER A 19 -7.39 -37.70 -28.34
CA SER A 19 -8.22 -37.80 -29.55
C SER A 19 -9.43 -36.85 -29.57
N ALA A 20 -9.53 -35.91 -28.63
CA ALA A 20 -10.59 -34.89 -28.58
C ALA A 20 -10.09 -33.46 -28.87
N LEU A 21 -9.00 -33.31 -29.62
CA LEU A 21 -8.48 -32.01 -30.11
C LEU A 21 -8.37 -32.03 -31.64
N ALA A 22 -9.51 -32.12 -32.32
CA ALA A 22 -9.60 -31.82 -33.75
C ALA A 22 -11.06 -31.58 -34.15
N GLN A 23 -11.60 -30.40 -33.85
CA GLN A 23 -12.73 -29.76 -34.55
C GLN A 23 -13.00 -28.38 -33.93
N TYR A 24 -12.21 -27.39 -34.31
CA TYR A 24 -12.63 -25.99 -34.25
C TYR A 24 -13.32 -25.65 -35.57
N PRO A 25 -14.55 -25.09 -35.57
CA PRO A 25 -15.14 -24.55 -36.77
C PRO A 25 -14.36 -23.31 -37.22
N SER A 26 -14.24 -23.19 -38.54
CA SER A 26 -13.58 -22.12 -39.27
C SER A 26 -14.07 -20.72 -38.86
N SER A 27 -13.11 -19.80 -38.80
CA SER A 27 -13.27 -18.35 -38.56
C SER A 27 -14.38 -17.73 -39.42
N PRO A 28 -15.24 -16.87 -38.86
CA PRO A 28 -16.02 -15.95 -39.68
C PRO A 28 -15.13 -14.80 -40.18
N SER A 29 -15.32 -14.51 -41.46
CA SER A 29 -14.75 -13.42 -42.25
C SER A 29 -14.79 -12.05 -41.57
N SER A 30 -13.68 -11.31 -41.74
CA SER A 30 -13.49 -9.90 -41.44
C SER A 30 -14.61 -9.00 -41.99
N PRO A 31 -15.08 -7.99 -41.23
CA PRO A 31 -15.62 -6.78 -41.82
C PRO A 31 -14.49 -5.76 -42.01
N ASP A 32 -14.33 -5.35 -43.26
CA ASP A 32 -13.46 -4.28 -43.71
C ASP A 32 -13.75 -2.92 -43.03
N SER A 33 -12.71 -2.08 -43.04
CA SER A 33 -12.72 -0.61 -42.98
C SER A 33 -12.86 0.09 -41.62
N TYR A 34 -11.72 0.34 -40.98
CA TYR A 34 -11.52 1.57 -40.18
C TYR A 34 -10.78 2.62 -41.05
N PRO A 35 -11.20 3.90 -41.01
CA PRO A 35 -10.61 4.95 -41.83
C PRO A 35 -9.20 5.32 -41.37
N SER A 36 -8.30 5.55 -42.33
CA SER A 36 -6.92 6.00 -42.09
C SER A 36 -6.89 7.31 -41.29
N PRO A 37 -6.01 7.47 -40.28
CA PRO A 37 -5.82 8.74 -39.61
C PRO A 37 -5.15 9.73 -40.57
N GLY A 38 -5.85 10.83 -40.84
CA GLY A 38 -5.30 11.99 -41.52
C GLY A 38 -4.15 12.60 -40.71
N SER A 39 -3.10 12.94 -41.44
CA SER A 39 -1.91 13.65 -40.99
C SER A 39 -2.25 14.98 -40.29
N TYR A 40 -1.84 15.11 -39.03
CA TYR A 40 -1.70 16.40 -38.34
C TYR A 40 -0.23 16.63 -37.96
N PRO A 41 0.23 17.90 -37.98
CA PRO A 41 1.64 18.25 -38.16
C PRO A 41 2.49 18.06 -36.90
N SER A 42 3.74 17.65 -37.11
CA SER A 42 4.79 17.57 -36.09
C SER A 42 5.07 18.93 -35.42
N PRO A 43 5.15 19.01 -34.08
CA PRO A 43 5.80 20.13 -33.42
C PRO A 43 7.33 19.96 -33.54
N GLY A 44 8.00 21.03 -34.00
CA GLY A 44 9.43 21.07 -34.20
C GLY A 44 10.27 20.91 -32.93
N SER A 45 11.53 20.51 -33.14
CA SER A 45 12.57 20.30 -32.14
C SER A 45 12.83 21.53 -31.25
N PRO A 46 13.24 21.33 -29.98
CA PRO A 46 13.60 22.42 -29.08
C PRO A 46 15.11 22.71 -29.18
N ASP A 47 15.45 23.92 -29.58
CA ASP A 47 16.78 24.51 -29.35
C ASP A 47 16.72 25.39 -28.09
N GLY A 48 17.69 25.21 -27.18
CA GLY A 48 18.03 26.20 -26.16
C GLY A 48 18.14 25.66 -24.73
N TYR A 49 19.33 25.19 -24.36
CA TYR A 49 19.78 25.11 -22.97
C TYR A 49 20.41 26.45 -22.55
N GLN A 50 20.01 26.98 -21.38
CA GLN A 50 20.72 27.88 -20.44
C GLN A 50 19.63 28.39 -19.46
N GLU A 51 19.80 28.60 -18.15
CA GLU A 51 20.91 28.61 -17.19
C GLU A 51 20.26 28.56 -15.78
N GLU A 52 21.04 28.28 -14.74
CA GLU A 52 20.59 28.20 -13.34
C GLU A 52 20.07 29.56 -12.79
N GLY A 53 18.98 29.53 -12.02
CA GLY A 53 18.64 30.62 -11.08
C GLY A 53 17.15 30.90 -10.90
N GLU A 54 16.56 30.39 -9.82
CA GLU A 54 15.83 31.16 -8.79
C GLU A 54 15.08 30.20 -7.87
N VAL A 55 15.39 30.28 -6.56
CA VAL A 55 14.59 29.64 -5.51
C VAL A 55 13.22 30.31 -5.54
N ALA A 56 12.19 29.56 -5.94
CA ALA A 56 10.82 30.05 -6.01
C ALA A 56 10.38 30.66 -4.65
N PRO A 57 9.61 31.76 -4.64
CA PRO A 57 9.09 32.36 -3.41
C PRO A 57 8.17 31.38 -2.66
N PRO A 58 8.02 31.51 -1.32
CA PRO A 58 7.19 30.59 -0.52
C PRO A 58 5.78 30.55 -1.08
N ARG A 59 5.37 29.36 -1.54
CA ARG A 59 4.02 29.14 -2.05
C ARG A 59 3.05 29.31 -0.87
N ASN A 60 2.34 30.43 -0.85
CA ASN A 60 1.16 30.58 0.00
C ASN A 60 0.11 29.59 -0.50
N VAL A 61 -0.04 28.46 0.19
CA VAL A 61 -1.08 27.47 -0.13
C VAL A 61 -2.36 27.91 0.54
N THR A 62 -3.27 28.45 -0.26
CA THR A 62 -4.62 28.83 0.18
C THR A 62 -5.54 27.59 0.10
N CYS A 63 -5.95 27.03 1.25
CA CYS A 63 -7.05 26.07 1.28
C CYS A 63 -8.38 26.83 1.29
N LYS A 64 -9.37 26.40 0.53
CA LYS A 64 -10.73 26.94 0.62
C LYS A 64 -11.53 26.06 1.58
N ASP A 65 -11.92 26.61 2.73
CA ASP A 65 -12.86 25.93 3.63
C ASP A 65 -14.21 25.78 2.90
N SER A 66 -14.50 24.55 2.47
CA SER A 66 -15.71 24.21 1.70
C SER A 66 -16.93 23.97 2.60
N GLU A 67 -16.78 23.86 3.92
CA GLU A 67 -17.89 23.70 4.87
C GLU A 67 -18.43 25.03 5.42
N ARG A 68 -17.91 26.17 4.95
CA ARG A 68 -18.31 27.53 5.36
C ARG A 68 -18.24 27.79 6.87
N LYS A 69 -17.50 26.97 7.65
CA LYS A 69 -17.35 27.19 9.10
C LYS A 69 -16.40 28.35 9.40
N ARG A 70 -15.43 28.63 8.51
CA ARG A 70 -14.56 29.82 8.54
C ARG A 70 -14.25 30.30 7.12
N SER A 71 -14.49 31.57 6.82
CA SER A 71 -14.09 32.14 5.54
C SER A 71 -12.55 32.16 5.40
N GLY A 72 -12.01 31.47 4.39
CA GLY A 72 -10.63 31.68 3.91
C GLY A 72 -9.56 31.24 4.91
N CYS A 73 -9.41 29.94 5.08
CA CYS A 73 -8.42 29.40 5.97
C CYS A 73 -7.04 29.39 5.28
N MET A 74 -6.33 30.50 5.39
CA MET A 74 -4.98 30.68 4.89
C MET A 74 -3.99 30.06 5.88
N SER A 75 -3.25 29.04 5.45
CA SER A 75 -2.14 28.50 6.22
C SER A 75 -0.83 28.96 5.60
N THR A 76 0.09 29.44 6.44
CA THR A 76 1.45 29.80 6.00
C THR A 76 2.41 28.74 6.47
N CYS A 77 3.30 28.28 5.59
CA CYS A 77 4.36 27.37 6.01
C CYS A 77 5.13 27.99 7.18
N PRO A 78 5.43 27.22 8.24
CA PRO A 78 6.28 27.70 9.32
C PRO A 78 7.61 28.21 8.75
N ALA A 79 8.14 29.31 9.30
CA ALA A 79 9.37 29.95 8.81
C ALA A 79 10.59 29.01 8.75
N ARG A 80 10.58 27.92 9.53
CA ARG A 80 11.61 26.87 9.51
C ARG A 80 11.59 25.99 8.25
N CYS A 81 10.47 25.92 7.52
CA CYS A 81 10.29 25.08 6.33
C CYS A 81 9.43 25.78 5.25
N PRO A 82 9.81 27.00 4.83
CA PRO A 82 8.92 27.89 4.07
C PRO A 82 8.51 27.35 2.69
N GLN A 83 9.24 26.34 2.18
CA GLN A 83 9.02 25.70 0.87
C GLN A 83 8.64 24.22 0.96
N GLN A 84 8.64 23.64 2.16
CA GLN A 84 8.59 22.19 2.35
C GLN A 84 7.52 21.79 3.36
N CYS A 85 6.50 22.63 3.54
CA CYS A 85 5.38 22.31 4.42
C CYS A 85 4.26 21.56 3.69
N ILE A 86 3.61 20.65 4.40
CA ILE A 86 2.39 19.96 3.99
C ILE A 86 1.22 20.67 4.66
N VAL A 87 0.22 21.07 3.87
CA VAL A 87 -1.01 21.69 4.38
C VAL A 87 -2.12 20.65 4.44
N ILE A 88 -2.74 20.50 5.61
CA ILE A 88 -3.88 19.60 5.85
C ILE A 88 -5.10 20.46 6.17
N CYS A 89 -6.09 20.47 5.27
CA CYS A 89 -7.10 21.53 5.25
C CYS A 89 -8.35 21.39 6.13
N PRO A 90 -8.77 20.24 6.69
CA PRO A 90 -9.95 20.25 7.56
C PRO A 90 -9.83 21.22 8.75
N ASP A 91 -8.60 21.53 9.19
CA ASP A 91 -8.26 22.52 10.24
C ASP A 91 -7.17 23.55 9.80
N CYS A 92 -6.70 23.52 8.55
CA CYS A 92 -5.56 24.30 8.00
C CYS A 92 -4.28 24.28 8.83
N LYS A 93 -3.87 23.09 9.24
CA LYS A 93 -2.57 22.90 9.90
C LYS A 93 -1.49 22.68 8.85
N THR A 94 -0.35 23.35 9.03
CA THR A 94 0.87 23.11 8.25
C THR A 94 1.86 22.29 9.06
N PHE A 95 2.47 21.29 8.43
CA PHE A 95 3.53 20.49 9.02
C PHE A 95 4.79 20.63 8.18
N CYS A 96 5.94 20.76 8.82
CA CYS A 96 7.19 20.80 8.08
C CYS A 96 7.63 19.39 7.71
N ASN A 97 8.07 19.17 6.48
CA ASN A 97 8.82 17.96 6.15
C ASN A 97 10.07 17.79 7.04
N ASP A 98 10.58 18.86 7.66
CA ASP A 98 11.75 18.81 8.55
C ASP A 98 11.40 18.50 10.03
N GLU A 99 10.12 18.50 10.44
CA GLU A 99 9.69 17.99 11.76
C GLU A 99 9.83 16.46 11.90
N VAL A 100 10.23 15.83 10.80
CA VAL A 100 10.60 14.43 10.63
C VAL A 100 11.94 14.10 11.30
N LYS A 101 12.77 15.11 11.64
CA LYS A 101 14.03 14.87 12.36
C LYS A 101 13.92 15.26 13.84
N PRO A 102 13.92 14.29 14.78
CA PRO A 102 13.88 14.60 16.21
C PRO A 102 15.11 15.41 16.63
N PRO A 103 14.97 16.37 17.58
CA PRO A 103 16.10 17.12 18.09
C PRO A 103 16.98 16.19 18.98
N LYS A 104 18.24 15.97 18.55
CA LYS A 104 19.30 15.12 19.16
C LYS A 104 19.12 13.59 18.99
N PRO A 105 20.23 12.82 18.85
CA PRO A 105 20.20 11.47 18.30
C PRO A 105 19.81 10.45 19.38
N VAL A 106 18.51 10.32 19.64
CA VAL A 106 17.98 9.05 20.15
C VAL A 106 17.66 8.22 18.92
N PRO A 107 18.26 7.02 18.74
CA PRO A 107 17.91 6.16 17.63
C PRO A 107 16.40 5.91 17.63
N PRO A 108 15.73 6.00 16.46
CA PRO A 108 14.31 5.69 16.40
C PRO A 108 14.08 4.23 16.86
N PRO A 109 12.92 3.92 17.45
CA PRO A 109 12.59 2.54 17.76
C PRO A 109 12.55 1.71 16.47
N ALA A 110 12.92 0.44 16.55
CA ALA A 110 12.88 -0.45 15.39
C ALA A 110 11.46 -0.51 14.79
N MET A 111 11.40 -0.66 13.46
CA MET A 111 10.16 -0.62 12.70
C MET A 111 10.01 -1.90 11.88
N PHE A 112 8.89 -2.60 12.05
CA PHE A 112 8.56 -3.81 11.30
C PHE A 112 7.31 -3.54 10.46
N VAL A 113 7.36 -3.85 9.16
CA VAL A 113 6.32 -3.42 8.22
C VAL A 113 5.66 -4.63 7.57
N PHE A 114 4.34 -4.69 7.60
CA PHE A 114 3.52 -5.75 7.01
C PHE A 114 2.44 -5.13 6.13
N GLY A 115 2.17 -5.71 4.98
CA GLY A 115 1.15 -5.14 4.11
C GLY A 115 1.20 -5.51 2.66
N ASP A 116 0.52 -4.71 1.86
CA ASP A 116 0.48 -4.80 0.41
C ASP A 116 1.46 -3.81 -0.27
N GLY A 117 1.18 -3.45 -1.53
CA GLY A 117 2.05 -2.59 -2.34
C GLY A 117 2.13 -1.14 -1.84
N ALA A 118 1.18 -0.69 -1.02
CA ALA A 118 1.25 0.63 -0.39
C ALA A 118 2.44 0.76 0.57
N LEU A 119 2.93 -0.38 1.07
CA LEU A 119 4.06 -0.48 2.00
C LEU A 119 5.26 -1.23 1.42
N ASP A 120 5.15 -1.92 0.28
CA ASP A 120 6.27 -2.67 -0.30
C ASP A 120 7.40 -1.75 -0.80
N VAL A 121 8.61 -1.97 -0.26
CA VAL A 121 9.84 -1.24 -0.59
C VAL A 121 10.80 -2.05 -1.46
N GLY A 122 10.35 -3.18 -2.02
CA GLY A 122 11.08 -3.96 -3.02
C GLY A 122 11.04 -5.48 -2.86
N ASN A 123 10.23 -6.06 -1.97
CA ASN A 123 10.13 -7.52 -1.83
C ASN A 123 9.65 -8.19 -3.12
N ASN A 124 8.69 -7.57 -3.83
CA ASN A 124 8.19 -8.11 -5.09
C ASN A 124 9.25 -8.15 -6.21
N ALA A 125 10.43 -7.53 -6.05
CA ALA A 125 11.52 -7.65 -7.02
C ALA A 125 12.18 -9.04 -7.02
N TYR A 126 11.97 -9.82 -5.95
CA TYR A 126 12.58 -11.14 -5.74
C TYR A 126 11.62 -12.31 -6.01
N LEU A 127 10.37 -12.03 -6.36
CA LEU A 127 9.40 -13.06 -6.71
C LEU A 127 9.63 -13.56 -8.13
N PRO A 128 9.38 -14.86 -8.42
CA PRO A 128 9.49 -15.39 -9.77
C PRO A 128 8.64 -14.59 -10.76
N LYS A 129 9.25 -14.19 -11.88
CA LYS A 129 8.50 -13.63 -13.01
C LYS A 129 7.88 -14.78 -13.77
N THR A 130 6.55 -14.90 -13.79
CA THR A 130 5.87 -15.96 -14.54
C THR A 130 5.58 -15.49 -15.97
N GLU A 131 5.91 -16.30 -16.97
CA GLU A 131 5.77 -15.96 -18.41
C GLU A 131 4.33 -15.75 -18.91
N THR A 132 3.30 -15.99 -18.09
CA THR A 132 1.87 -15.85 -18.46
C THR A 132 1.26 -14.49 -18.07
N GLU A 133 2.08 -13.43 -18.06
CA GLU A 133 1.73 -12.04 -17.73
C GLU A 133 0.69 -11.36 -18.67
N GLU A 134 0.20 -12.04 -19.71
CA GLU A 134 -0.81 -11.50 -20.64
C GLU A 134 -2.23 -11.44 -20.04
N GLY A 135 -2.47 -12.07 -18.88
CA GLY A 135 -3.82 -12.27 -18.32
C GLY A 135 -4.18 -11.56 -17.03
N TYR A 136 -3.26 -11.00 -16.24
CA TYR A 136 -3.53 -10.21 -15.02
C TYR A 136 -2.28 -9.44 -14.58
N PRO A 137 -2.42 -8.22 -14.00
CA PRO A 137 -1.62 -7.08 -14.37
C PRO A 137 -0.13 -7.33 -14.12
N PRO A 138 0.70 -7.22 -15.17
CA PRO A 138 2.14 -7.06 -15.06
C PRO A 138 2.46 -6.09 -13.93
N GLN A 139 3.44 -6.47 -13.10
CA GLN A 139 3.91 -5.73 -11.92
C GLN A 139 3.55 -4.25 -11.98
N VAL A 140 2.49 -3.88 -11.24
CA VAL A 140 1.98 -2.52 -11.08
C VAL A 140 3.17 -1.55 -11.06
N SER A 141 3.19 -0.57 -11.96
CA SER A 141 4.43 0.01 -12.50
C SER A 141 5.44 0.41 -11.42
N LYS A 142 6.42 -0.46 -11.18
CA LYS A 142 7.50 -0.19 -10.23
C LYS A 142 8.33 0.97 -10.77
N SER A 143 8.59 1.97 -9.93
CA SER A 143 9.67 2.90 -10.26
C SER A 143 11.02 2.19 -10.19
N SER A 144 12.07 2.84 -10.69
CA SER A 144 13.45 2.33 -10.59
C SER A 144 13.88 2.02 -9.16
N SER A 145 13.19 2.55 -8.16
CA SER A 145 13.42 2.30 -6.73
C SER A 145 12.81 0.99 -6.19
N GLY A 146 12.05 0.25 -7.02
CA GLY A 146 11.35 -0.97 -6.63
C GLY A 146 10.03 -0.75 -5.88
N ARG A 147 9.68 0.50 -5.59
CA ARG A 147 8.42 0.89 -4.94
C ARG A 147 7.29 1.04 -5.95
N PHE A 148 6.07 0.75 -5.51
CA PHE A 148 4.82 0.97 -6.24
C PHE A 148 4.38 2.43 -6.08
N SER A 149 5.26 3.34 -6.50
CA SER A 149 5.11 4.79 -6.42
C SER A 149 6.21 5.44 -7.26
N ASN A 150 6.09 6.74 -7.56
CA ASN A 150 7.15 7.52 -8.24
C ASN A 150 8.30 7.96 -7.33
N GLY A 151 8.30 7.53 -6.07
CA GLY A 151 9.29 7.91 -5.06
C GLY A 151 9.08 7.13 -3.78
N ALA A 152 9.07 7.82 -2.65
CA ALA A 152 8.77 7.24 -1.34
C ALA A 152 7.31 6.75 -1.27
N ASN A 153 7.08 5.56 -0.72
CA ASN A 153 5.73 5.09 -0.42
C ASN A 153 5.33 5.44 1.03
N LEU A 154 4.23 4.88 1.52
CA LEU A 154 3.74 5.16 2.87
C LEU A 154 4.68 4.60 3.95
N ALA A 155 5.34 3.45 3.73
CA ALA A 155 6.32 2.89 4.66
C ALA A 155 7.54 3.81 4.80
N ASP A 156 8.06 4.32 3.69
CA ASP A 156 9.16 5.30 3.68
C ASP A 156 8.79 6.56 4.46
N THR A 157 7.59 7.08 4.21
CA THR A 157 7.21 8.36 4.80
C THR A 157 6.89 8.25 6.29
N VAL A 158 6.31 7.13 6.72
CA VAL A 158 6.13 6.85 8.16
C VAL A 158 7.48 6.63 8.84
N ALA A 159 8.39 5.86 8.23
CA ALA A 159 9.71 5.61 8.80
C ALA A 159 10.50 6.90 9.00
N THR A 160 10.52 7.77 7.99
CA THR A 160 11.14 9.09 8.11
C THR A 160 10.48 9.89 9.23
N SER A 161 9.14 9.94 9.31
CA SER A 161 8.42 10.66 10.37
C SER A 161 8.78 10.20 11.79
N ILE A 162 9.18 8.92 11.94
CA ILE A 162 9.62 8.32 13.21
C ILE A 162 11.10 8.65 13.52
N GLY A 163 11.86 9.13 12.54
CA GLY A 163 13.27 9.55 12.68
C GLY A 163 14.27 8.66 11.95
N PHE A 164 13.84 7.74 11.08
CA PHE A 164 14.75 7.00 10.21
C PHE A 164 15.22 7.88 9.04
N GLU A 165 16.44 7.64 8.56
CA GLU A 165 16.88 8.24 7.29
C GLU A 165 16.22 7.56 6.07
N GLN A 166 15.96 6.25 6.18
CA GLN A 166 15.32 5.43 5.16
C GLN A 166 14.45 4.36 5.83
N SER A 167 13.42 3.87 5.15
CA SER A 167 12.63 2.75 5.65
C SER A 167 13.49 1.53 6.00
N PRO A 168 13.01 0.65 6.88
CA PRO A 168 13.55 -0.70 6.96
C PRO A 168 13.64 -1.36 5.57
N PRO A 169 14.71 -2.13 5.28
CA PRO A 169 14.91 -2.73 3.97
C PRO A 169 13.86 -3.82 3.70
N ALA A 170 13.61 -4.09 2.42
CA ALA A 170 12.83 -5.27 2.01
C ALA A 170 13.47 -6.53 2.58
N TYR A 171 12.69 -7.37 3.26
CA TYR A 171 13.16 -8.63 3.84
C TYR A 171 13.90 -9.50 2.82
N MET A 172 13.36 -9.61 1.61
CA MET A 172 13.96 -10.41 0.53
C MET A 172 15.35 -9.89 0.11
N SER A 173 15.60 -8.58 0.25
CA SER A 173 16.91 -7.98 -0.06
C SER A 173 18.01 -8.32 0.95
N LEU A 174 17.64 -8.75 2.15
CA LEU A 174 18.61 -9.12 3.18
C LEU A 174 19.35 -10.43 2.84
N ASN A 175 18.77 -11.28 1.98
CA ASN A 175 19.37 -12.55 1.55
C ASN A 175 19.93 -13.39 2.72
N GLY A 176 19.13 -13.54 3.78
CA GLY A 176 19.51 -14.24 5.02
C GLY A 176 20.31 -13.40 6.02
N GLY A 177 20.68 -12.18 5.66
CA GLY A 177 21.25 -11.18 6.57
C GLY A 177 20.22 -10.64 7.57
N LEU A 178 20.71 -9.84 8.53
CA LEU A 178 19.91 -9.35 9.65
C LEU A 178 20.04 -7.83 9.83
N ASN A 179 18.90 -7.16 9.97
CA ASN A 179 18.82 -5.76 10.40
C ASN A 179 18.10 -5.66 11.76
N ILE A 180 18.82 -5.18 12.78
CA ILE A 180 18.28 -5.04 14.14
C ILE A 180 17.31 -3.86 14.31
N TRP A 181 17.25 -2.97 13.33
CA TRP A 181 16.32 -1.84 13.30
C TRP A 181 15.00 -2.17 12.59
N GLY A 182 14.87 -3.42 12.15
CA GLY A 182 13.66 -3.99 11.57
C GLY A 182 13.77 -4.30 10.08
N ALA A 183 12.67 -4.77 9.51
CA ALA A 183 12.56 -5.15 8.11
C ALA A 183 11.14 -4.89 7.60
N ASN A 184 11.03 -4.77 6.28
CA ASN A 184 9.77 -4.65 5.58
C ASN A 184 9.41 -5.99 4.93
N TYR A 185 8.29 -6.56 5.33
CA TYR A 185 7.75 -7.82 4.83
C TYR A 185 6.61 -7.63 3.82
N ALA A 186 6.16 -6.38 3.61
CA ALA A 186 5.04 -6.07 2.73
C ALA A 186 5.34 -6.47 1.28
N SER A 187 4.28 -6.82 0.54
CA SER A 187 4.39 -7.35 -0.81
C SER A 187 3.19 -6.91 -1.63
N ALA A 188 3.41 -6.28 -2.79
CA ALA A 188 2.30 -5.92 -3.66
C ALA A 188 1.47 -7.15 -4.09
N GLY A 189 0.16 -6.94 -4.14
CA GLY A 189 -0.81 -7.99 -4.36
C GLY A 189 -1.14 -8.84 -3.12
N ALA A 190 -0.45 -8.65 -1.99
CA ALA A 190 -0.73 -9.45 -0.79
C ALA A 190 -2.13 -9.15 -0.23
N GLY A 191 -2.81 -10.23 0.16
CA GLY A 191 -3.98 -10.17 1.03
C GLY A 191 -3.72 -10.79 2.40
N ILE A 192 -4.72 -10.68 3.26
CA ILE A 192 -4.81 -11.38 4.55
C ILE A 192 -4.90 -12.89 4.29
N LYS A 193 -5.67 -13.31 3.28
CA LYS A 193 -5.76 -14.70 2.86
C LYS A 193 -4.53 -15.12 2.07
N ILE A 194 -4.14 -16.40 2.24
CA ILE A 194 -3.09 -17.00 1.40
C ILE A 194 -3.53 -17.17 -0.06
N SER A 195 -4.83 -17.26 -0.33
CA SER A 195 -5.39 -17.43 -1.67
C SER A 195 -5.49 -16.12 -2.46
N THR A 196 -5.45 -14.95 -1.80
CA THR A 196 -5.42 -13.66 -2.49
C THR A 196 -4.11 -13.49 -3.24
N ASN A 197 -4.21 -13.34 -4.56
CA ASN A 197 -3.12 -13.41 -5.53
C ASN A 197 -2.26 -14.68 -5.49
N GLY A 198 -2.63 -15.69 -4.70
CA GLY A 198 -1.94 -16.98 -4.60
C GLY A 198 -0.43 -16.84 -4.41
N GLU A 199 0.35 -17.51 -5.26
CA GLU A 199 1.82 -17.49 -5.20
C GLU A 199 2.46 -16.26 -5.84
N ARG A 200 1.66 -15.33 -6.39
CA ARG A 200 2.17 -14.11 -7.05
C ARG A 200 2.56 -13.01 -6.07
N SER A 201 2.28 -13.18 -4.79
CA SER A 201 2.63 -12.26 -3.71
C SER A 201 3.08 -13.00 -2.45
N ILE A 202 3.63 -12.27 -1.50
CA ILE A 202 3.91 -12.77 -0.14
C ILE A 202 2.70 -12.41 0.74
N SER A 203 1.74 -13.32 0.86
CA SER A 203 0.54 -13.14 1.69
C SER A 203 0.85 -12.88 3.17
N LEU A 204 -0.08 -12.27 3.92
CA LEU A 204 0.14 -11.92 5.33
C LEU A 204 0.66 -13.08 6.21
N PRO A 205 0.15 -14.32 6.08
CA PRO A 205 0.71 -15.44 6.82
C PRO A 205 2.18 -15.71 6.47
N LYS A 206 2.57 -15.61 5.19
CA LYS A 206 3.97 -15.76 4.76
C LYS A 206 4.84 -14.60 5.28
N GLN A 207 4.31 -13.38 5.33
CA GLN A 207 5.00 -12.23 5.93
C GLN A 207 5.27 -12.47 7.42
N LEU A 208 4.31 -13.05 8.14
CA LEU A 208 4.48 -13.44 9.53
C LEU A 208 5.57 -14.51 9.71
N GLU A 209 5.65 -15.51 8.82
CA GLU A 209 6.73 -16.50 8.84
C GLU A 209 8.11 -15.85 8.63
N ASN A 210 8.22 -14.90 7.68
CA ASN A 210 9.45 -14.13 7.48
C ASN A 210 9.85 -13.32 8.73
N PHE A 211 8.86 -12.75 9.43
CA PHE A 211 9.10 -12.08 10.70
C PHE A 211 9.55 -13.05 11.80
N LYS A 212 8.97 -14.25 11.90
CA LYS A 212 9.41 -15.29 12.86
C LYS A 212 10.89 -15.64 12.66
N VAL A 213 11.32 -15.79 11.40
CA VAL A 213 12.75 -16.01 11.05
C VAL A 213 13.59 -14.83 11.53
N THR A 214 13.19 -13.61 11.19
CA THR A 214 13.91 -12.39 11.60
C THR A 214 14.02 -12.29 13.12
N ARG A 215 12.92 -12.50 13.84
CA ARG A 215 12.87 -12.48 15.31
C ARG A 215 13.85 -13.51 15.89
N GLY A 216 13.87 -14.74 15.37
CA GLY A 216 14.80 -15.76 15.83
C GLY A 216 16.27 -15.38 15.64
N GLN A 217 16.61 -14.78 14.48
CA GLN A 217 17.96 -14.27 14.22
C GLN A 217 18.32 -13.10 15.17
N MET A 218 17.39 -12.19 15.42
CA MET A 218 17.59 -11.08 16.36
C MET A 218 17.74 -11.57 17.80
N GLU A 219 16.94 -12.55 18.21
CA GLU A 219 17.01 -13.16 19.54
C GLU A 219 18.39 -13.75 19.81
N ASN A 220 18.92 -14.51 18.85
CA ASN A 220 20.27 -15.05 18.91
C ASN A 220 21.33 -13.95 19.01
N LYS A 221 21.19 -12.85 18.26
CA LYS A 221 22.13 -11.73 18.26
C LYS A 221 22.08 -10.88 19.53
N LEU A 222 20.89 -10.68 20.11
CA LEU A 222 20.69 -9.87 21.32
C LEU A 222 21.06 -10.65 22.60
N GLY A 223 21.08 -11.98 22.52
CA GLY A 223 21.42 -12.86 23.63
C GLY A 223 20.21 -13.27 24.47
N GLY A 224 19.10 -13.59 23.82
CA GLY A 224 17.94 -14.28 24.43
C GLY A 224 16.61 -13.53 24.36
N ASP A 225 15.52 -14.27 24.60
CA ASP A 225 14.13 -13.81 24.46
C ASP A 225 13.80 -12.56 25.28
N ALA A 226 14.32 -12.43 26.50
CA ALA A 226 14.02 -11.27 27.35
C ALA A 226 14.40 -9.93 26.68
N LYS A 227 15.60 -9.85 26.09
CA LYS A 227 16.07 -8.65 25.36
C LYS A 227 15.34 -8.47 24.04
N MET A 228 14.98 -9.57 23.38
CA MET A 228 14.19 -9.54 22.15
C MET A 228 12.80 -8.94 22.40
N ARG A 229 12.10 -9.41 23.44
CA ARG A 229 10.78 -8.88 23.84
C ARG A 229 10.88 -7.43 24.29
N GLU A 230 11.94 -7.05 24.99
CA GLU A 230 12.18 -5.65 25.34
C GLU A 230 12.29 -4.78 24.09
N LEU A 231 13.08 -5.18 23.10
CA LEU A 231 13.21 -4.46 21.83
C LEU A 231 11.86 -4.38 21.11
N LEU A 232 11.13 -5.49 20.95
CA LEU A 232 9.84 -5.50 20.25
C LEU A 232 8.76 -4.70 20.98
N SER A 233 8.79 -4.64 22.30
CA SER A 233 7.84 -3.85 23.09
C SER A 233 8.00 -2.34 22.85
N LYS A 234 9.21 -1.90 22.52
CA LYS A 234 9.54 -0.50 22.20
C LYS A 234 9.38 -0.20 20.71
N SER A 235 9.40 -1.23 19.86
CA SER A 235 9.30 -1.16 18.40
C SER A 235 7.90 -0.79 17.93
N ILE A 236 7.81 -0.28 16.69
CA ILE A 236 6.54 -0.01 16.03
C ILE A 236 6.30 -0.99 14.88
N PHE A 237 5.06 -1.45 14.75
CA PHE A 237 4.62 -2.36 13.71
C PHE A 237 3.65 -1.62 12.81
N LEU A 238 4.07 -1.32 11.58
CA LEU A 238 3.22 -0.66 10.58
C LEU A 238 2.50 -1.71 9.74
N ILE A 239 1.17 -1.65 9.68
CA ILE A 239 0.32 -2.64 9.04
C ILE A 239 -0.68 -1.94 8.12
N SER A 240 -0.71 -2.29 6.83
CA SER A 240 -1.72 -1.83 5.87
C SER A 240 -2.03 -2.97 4.91
N ILE A 241 -3.19 -3.61 5.08
CA ILE A 241 -3.58 -4.78 4.28
C ILE A 241 -5.08 -5.01 4.36
N GLY A 242 -5.63 -5.69 3.35
CA GLY A 242 -7.04 -6.11 3.29
C GLY A 242 -7.76 -5.61 2.04
N GLY A 243 -7.25 -4.55 1.38
CA GLY A 243 -7.87 -4.01 0.17
C GLY A 243 -7.98 -5.03 -0.95
N GLN A 244 -6.94 -5.86 -1.14
CA GLN A 244 -6.92 -6.89 -2.17
C GLN A 244 -7.89 -8.04 -1.90
N ASP A 245 -8.11 -8.41 -0.64
CA ASP A 245 -9.04 -9.48 -0.30
C ASP A 245 -10.49 -9.12 -0.68
N LEU A 246 -10.83 -7.83 -0.63
CA LEU A 246 -12.19 -7.32 -0.85
C LEU A 246 -12.55 -7.13 -2.33
N ASP A 247 -11.55 -7.09 -3.21
CA ASP A 247 -11.76 -6.98 -4.65
C ASP A 247 -11.66 -8.37 -5.31
N PRO A 248 -12.77 -8.92 -5.85
CA PRO A 248 -12.83 -10.27 -6.41
C PRO A 248 -11.78 -10.55 -7.50
N ARG A 249 -11.36 -9.48 -8.18
CA ARG A 249 -10.28 -9.47 -9.16
C ARG A 249 -9.00 -10.18 -8.74
N TRP A 250 -8.65 -10.09 -7.45
CA TRP A 250 -7.41 -10.64 -6.91
C TRP A 250 -7.59 -12.02 -6.28
N ASN A 251 -8.81 -12.54 -6.24
CA ASN A 251 -9.12 -13.81 -5.57
C ASN A 251 -9.02 -14.96 -6.58
N VAL A 252 -7.85 -15.61 -6.64
CA VAL A 252 -7.49 -16.61 -7.67
C VAL A 252 -8.38 -17.87 -7.64
N GLU A 253 -9.13 -18.08 -6.56
CA GLU A 253 -10.07 -19.21 -6.39
C GLU A 253 -11.53 -18.89 -6.77
N SER A 254 -11.86 -17.65 -7.19
CA SER A 254 -13.25 -17.25 -7.45
C SER A 254 -13.76 -17.69 -8.82
N GLY A 255 -13.96 -19.01 -8.99
CA GLY A 255 -14.86 -19.56 -10.00
C GLY A 255 -16.36 -19.43 -9.61
N TYR A 256 -16.67 -18.96 -8.40
CA TYR A 256 -18.04 -18.74 -7.91
C TYR A 256 -18.11 -17.55 -6.94
N PRO A 257 -19.18 -16.75 -6.96
CA PRO A 257 -19.35 -15.65 -6.02
C PRO A 257 -19.59 -16.22 -4.61
N ARG A 258 -18.76 -15.84 -3.64
CA ARG A 258 -19.05 -16.06 -2.22
C ARG A 258 -19.53 -14.74 -1.63
N GLU A 259 -20.81 -14.65 -1.30
CA GLU A 259 -21.32 -13.55 -0.48
C GLU A 259 -21.26 -13.91 1.02
N GLN A 260 -20.96 -12.88 1.82
CA GLN A 260 -21.10 -12.76 3.29
C GLN A 260 -20.30 -13.69 4.23
N THR A 261 -19.62 -14.73 3.76
CA THR A 261 -18.69 -15.54 4.60
C THR A 261 -17.26 -14.97 4.67
N GLU A 262 -16.93 -13.99 3.83
CA GLU A 262 -15.57 -13.51 3.64
C GLU A 262 -15.09 -12.54 4.74
N LEU A 263 -15.94 -11.61 5.21
CA LEU A 263 -15.50 -10.61 6.19
C LEU A 263 -15.18 -11.23 7.56
N GLN A 264 -15.97 -12.19 8.04
CA GLN A 264 -15.73 -12.86 9.33
C GLN A 264 -14.43 -13.66 9.29
N GLU A 265 -14.17 -14.37 8.19
CA GLU A 265 -12.91 -15.06 7.96
C GLU A 265 -11.73 -14.08 7.98
N LEU A 266 -11.82 -12.98 7.23
CA LEU A 266 -10.78 -11.94 7.22
C LEU A 266 -10.50 -11.37 8.60
N MET A 267 -11.53 -11.06 9.39
CA MET A 267 -11.38 -10.55 10.76
C MET A 267 -10.76 -11.59 11.69
N SER A 268 -11.11 -12.87 11.55
CA SER A 268 -10.49 -13.96 12.31
C SER A 268 -8.99 -14.06 12.00
N LEU A 269 -8.63 -14.14 10.72
CA LEU A 269 -7.23 -14.22 10.27
C LEU A 269 -6.42 -12.98 10.68
N TYR A 270 -7.01 -11.79 10.59
CA TYR A 270 -6.39 -10.55 11.06
C TYR A 270 -6.17 -10.58 12.58
N GLY A 271 -7.17 -11.03 13.34
CA GLY A 271 -7.07 -11.18 14.80
C GLY A 271 -5.98 -12.17 15.24
N ASP A 272 -5.85 -13.30 14.53
CA ASP A 272 -4.81 -14.30 14.77
C ASP A 272 -3.40 -13.77 14.44
N PHE A 273 -3.28 -13.00 13.34
CA PHE A 273 -2.04 -12.32 12.99
C PHE A 273 -1.60 -11.33 14.08
N ILE A 274 -2.50 -10.46 14.53
CA ILE A 274 -2.23 -9.48 15.59
C ILE A 274 -1.88 -10.18 16.91
N THR A 275 -2.61 -11.25 17.24
CA THR A 275 -2.31 -12.08 18.41
C THR A 275 -0.91 -12.69 18.34
N SER A 276 -0.52 -13.22 17.19
CA SER A 276 0.81 -13.79 16.97
C SER A 276 1.92 -12.76 17.15
N LEU A 277 1.75 -11.55 16.62
CA LEU A 277 2.70 -10.45 16.84
C LEU A 277 2.82 -10.11 18.33
N TYR A 278 1.70 -9.98 19.03
CA TYR A 278 1.69 -9.69 20.46
C TYR A 278 2.39 -10.78 21.29
N ASP A 279 2.11 -12.04 21.00
CA ASP A 279 2.69 -13.19 21.72
C ASP A 279 4.21 -13.25 21.51
N MET A 280 4.69 -12.80 20.35
CA MET A 280 6.11 -12.64 20.04
C MET A 280 6.79 -11.42 20.68
N GLY A 281 6.03 -10.45 21.20
CA GLY A 281 6.56 -9.29 21.94
C GLY A 281 6.12 -7.93 21.40
N ALA A 282 5.37 -7.87 20.30
CA ALA A 282 4.88 -6.60 19.76
C ALA A 282 3.92 -5.90 20.73
N ARG A 283 4.05 -4.57 20.89
CA ARG A 283 3.16 -3.79 21.76
C ARG A 283 2.58 -2.54 21.11
N LYS A 284 3.19 -2.00 20.05
CA LYS A 284 2.75 -0.76 19.39
C LYS A 284 2.42 -1.02 17.93
N LEU A 285 1.13 -0.97 17.60
CA LEU A 285 0.64 -1.29 16.25
C LEU A 285 0.08 -0.03 15.57
N ALA A 286 0.76 0.44 14.54
CA ALA A 286 0.28 1.49 13.64
C ALA A 286 -0.42 0.81 12.46
N ILE A 287 -1.74 0.91 12.42
CA ILE A 287 -2.59 0.24 11.43
C ILE A 287 -3.15 1.31 10.49
N VAL A 288 -3.21 1.01 9.21
CA VAL A 288 -3.90 1.82 8.21
C VAL A 288 -5.04 0.96 7.66
N ASN A 289 -6.28 1.45 7.76
CA ASN A 289 -7.46 0.74 7.30
C ASN A 289 -7.61 0.83 5.75
N VAL A 290 -8.65 0.22 5.20
CA VAL A 290 -8.81 0.13 3.75
C VAL A 290 -9.33 1.46 3.19
N GLY A 291 -8.77 1.93 2.07
CA GLY A 291 -9.19 3.18 1.43
C GLY A 291 -10.39 3.00 0.48
N LEU A 292 -10.63 4.00 -0.36
CA LEU A 292 -11.63 3.97 -1.45
C LEU A 292 -11.22 3.04 -2.60
N ILE A 293 -11.19 1.72 -2.36
CA ILE A 293 -10.83 0.71 -3.36
C ILE A 293 -11.78 0.68 -4.56
N GLY A 294 -13.02 1.16 -4.41
CA GLY A 294 -13.95 1.30 -5.53
C GLY A 294 -13.57 2.41 -6.50
N CYS A 295 -12.72 3.36 -6.10
CA CYS A 295 -12.35 4.54 -6.87
C CYS A 295 -10.94 4.47 -7.48
N MET A 296 -10.43 3.27 -7.73
CA MET A 296 -9.19 3.07 -8.49
C MET A 296 -9.32 3.61 -9.93
N PRO A 297 -8.30 4.26 -10.50
CA PRO A 297 -8.30 4.76 -11.89
C PRO A 297 -8.52 3.69 -12.97
N PRO A 298 -8.77 4.11 -14.22
CA PRO A 298 -8.63 3.24 -15.38
C PRO A 298 -7.22 2.61 -15.46
N PRO A 299 -7.08 1.40 -16.02
CA PRO A 299 -8.13 0.61 -16.69
C PRO A 299 -9.01 -0.17 -15.70
N TYR A 300 -8.77 -0.05 -14.39
CA TYR A 300 -9.52 -0.82 -13.40
C TYR A 300 -10.96 -0.34 -13.28
N ARG A 301 -11.20 0.97 -13.16
CA ARG A 301 -12.54 1.54 -13.13
C ARG A 301 -12.56 2.88 -13.85
N TYR A 302 -13.60 3.09 -14.67
CA TYR A 302 -13.88 4.41 -15.25
C TYR A 302 -14.71 5.29 -14.29
N GLU A 303 -15.45 4.66 -13.37
CA GLU A 303 -16.28 5.33 -12.36
C GLU A 303 -16.15 4.59 -11.02
N CYS A 304 -16.32 5.29 -9.90
CA CYS A 304 -16.24 4.69 -8.58
C CYS A 304 -17.29 3.57 -8.39
N ASP A 305 -16.85 2.37 -8.03
CA ASP A 305 -17.71 1.25 -7.69
C ASP A 305 -18.10 1.32 -6.20
N GLN A 306 -19.35 1.72 -5.94
CA GLN A 306 -19.84 1.86 -4.57
C GLN A 306 -19.89 0.52 -3.83
N SER A 307 -20.12 -0.61 -4.50
CA SER A 307 -20.19 -1.92 -3.84
C SER A 307 -18.86 -2.29 -3.18
N LEU A 308 -17.74 -1.95 -3.81
CA LEU A 308 -16.40 -2.17 -3.25
C LEU A 308 -16.09 -1.19 -2.12
N ASN A 309 -16.54 0.05 -2.23
CA ASN A 309 -16.43 1.01 -1.13
C ASN A 309 -17.27 0.56 0.08
N ASP A 310 -18.44 -0.03 -0.13
CA ASP A 310 -19.27 -0.58 0.94
C ASP A 310 -18.55 -1.75 1.64
N LYS A 311 -17.88 -2.63 0.89
CA LYS A 311 -17.03 -3.68 1.46
C LYS A 311 -15.89 -3.12 2.30
N ALA A 312 -15.21 -2.07 1.83
CA ALA A 312 -14.15 -1.40 2.60
C ALA A 312 -14.70 -0.82 3.91
N THR A 313 -15.84 -0.12 3.86
CA THR A 313 -16.45 0.42 5.09
C THR A 313 -16.87 -0.68 6.07
N ALA A 314 -17.37 -1.82 5.58
CA ALA A 314 -17.72 -2.96 6.42
C ALA A 314 -16.50 -3.59 7.08
N PHE A 315 -15.40 -3.73 6.34
CA PHE A 315 -14.10 -4.19 6.88
C PHE A 315 -13.60 -3.24 7.98
N ASP A 316 -13.58 -1.95 7.70
CA ASP A 316 -13.10 -0.94 8.63
C ASP A 316 -13.96 -0.82 9.89
N ALA A 317 -15.28 -0.98 9.75
CA ALA A 317 -16.23 -1.02 10.85
C ALA A 317 -16.00 -2.24 11.76
N ALA A 318 -15.58 -3.38 11.21
CA ALA A 318 -15.27 -4.60 11.96
C ALA A 318 -13.86 -4.57 12.60
N LEU A 319 -12.90 -3.88 11.98
CA LEU A 319 -11.53 -3.76 12.48
C LEU A 319 -11.46 -3.01 13.82
N LYS A 320 -12.26 -1.94 13.98
CA LYS A 320 -12.30 -1.12 15.21
C LYS A 320 -12.63 -1.94 16.48
N PRO A 321 -13.75 -2.67 16.56
CA PRO A 321 -14.08 -3.48 17.74
C PRO A 321 -13.10 -4.65 17.93
N LEU A 322 -12.58 -5.25 16.85
CA LEU A 322 -11.54 -6.30 16.96
C LEU A 322 -10.31 -5.77 17.70
N MET A 323 -9.78 -4.61 17.29
CA MET A 323 -8.60 -4.02 17.92
C MET A 323 -8.88 -3.56 19.36
N ALA A 324 -10.07 -3.01 19.63
CA ALA A 324 -10.47 -2.65 20.99
C ALA A 324 -10.57 -3.87 21.92
N ASP A 325 -11.17 -4.97 21.45
CA ASP A 325 -11.26 -6.23 22.18
C ASP A 325 -9.87 -6.81 22.50
N LEU A 326 -9.01 -6.92 21.48
CA LEU A 326 -7.63 -7.38 21.65
C LEU A 326 -6.86 -6.52 22.66
N ALA A 327 -6.93 -5.19 22.56
CA ALA A 327 -6.24 -4.29 23.48
C ALA A 327 -6.76 -4.40 24.93
N SER A 328 -8.05 -4.70 25.12
CA SER A 328 -8.64 -4.92 26.45
C SER A 328 -8.14 -6.21 27.11
N LYS A 329 -7.83 -7.24 26.31
CA LYS A 329 -7.39 -8.57 26.78
C LYS A 329 -5.88 -8.72 26.84
N LYS A 330 -5.13 -7.91 26.08
CA LYS A 330 -3.68 -8.05 25.89
C LYS A 330 -2.94 -6.88 26.54
N SER A 331 -2.51 -7.07 27.78
CA SER A 331 -1.85 -6.03 28.57
C SER A 331 -0.64 -5.39 27.86
N GLY A 332 -0.59 -4.07 27.85
CA GLY A 332 0.44 -3.28 27.19
C GLY A 332 0.28 -3.16 25.67
N LEU A 333 -0.68 -3.86 25.06
CA LEU A 333 -0.99 -3.65 23.64
C LEU A 333 -1.61 -2.27 23.45
N SER A 334 -1.00 -1.49 22.58
CA SER A 334 -1.48 -0.19 22.14
C SER A 334 -1.51 -0.15 20.62
N TYR A 335 -2.54 0.48 20.08
CA TYR A 335 -2.71 0.61 18.65
C TYR A 335 -3.16 2.01 18.27
N SER A 336 -2.98 2.32 17.00
CA SER A 336 -3.56 3.47 16.31
C SER A 336 -4.00 3.00 14.93
N ILE A 337 -5.19 3.40 14.50
CA ILE A 337 -5.75 3.17 13.19
C ILE A 337 -5.78 4.53 12.48
N GLY A 338 -5.00 4.67 11.41
CA GLY A 338 -5.15 5.73 10.42
C GLY A 338 -6.36 5.45 9.55
N ASP A 339 -7.33 6.36 9.56
CA ASP A 339 -8.57 6.28 8.78
C ASP A 339 -8.34 6.75 7.35
N PHE A 340 -7.75 5.87 6.55
CA PHE A 340 -7.50 6.03 5.13
C PHE A 340 -8.79 6.13 4.32
N TYR A 341 -9.85 5.40 4.64
CA TYR A 341 -11.15 5.61 3.99
C TYR A 341 -11.64 7.06 4.18
N GLY A 342 -11.69 7.52 5.44
CA GLY A 342 -12.12 8.88 5.76
C GLY A 342 -11.21 9.94 5.14
N PHE A 343 -9.90 9.73 5.18
CA PHE A 343 -8.92 10.65 4.61
C PHE A 343 -9.03 10.75 3.09
N THR A 344 -9.05 9.61 2.38
CA THR A 344 -9.20 9.58 0.93
C THR A 344 -10.53 10.18 0.48
N THR A 345 -11.62 9.93 1.21
CA THR A 345 -12.92 10.57 0.96
C THR A 345 -12.84 12.09 1.05
N ALA A 346 -12.20 12.62 2.08
CA ALA A 346 -12.01 14.07 2.24
C ALA A 346 -11.14 14.67 1.12
N VAL A 347 -10.07 13.97 0.74
CA VAL A 347 -9.17 14.39 -0.34
C VAL A 347 -9.89 14.40 -1.69
N PHE A 348 -10.63 13.35 -2.02
CA PHE A 348 -11.27 13.20 -3.34
C PHE A 348 -12.44 14.16 -3.51
N ALA A 349 -13.13 14.50 -2.41
CA ALA A 349 -14.18 15.51 -2.43
C ALA A 349 -13.63 16.92 -2.72
N ASN A 350 -12.41 17.23 -2.27
CA ASN A 350 -11.82 18.57 -2.41
C ASN A 350 -10.29 18.49 -2.69
N PRO A 351 -9.85 17.98 -3.85
CA PRO A 351 -8.44 17.69 -4.10
C PRO A 351 -7.54 18.93 -4.06
N SER A 352 -8.06 20.06 -4.54
CA SER A 352 -7.35 21.35 -4.54
C SER A 352 -6.95 21.83 -3.14
N ASN A 353 -7.71 21.46 -2.11
CA ASN A 353 -7.33 21.76 -0.72
C ASN A 353 -5.99 21.09 -0.40
N TYR A 354 -5.76 19.87 -0.85
CA TYR A 354 -4.53 19.13 -0.57
C TYR A 354 -3.39 19.42 -1.56
N GLY A 355 -3.58 20.42 -2.45
CA GLY A 355 -2.65 20.76 -3.52
C GLY A 355 -2.65 19.76 -4.68
N LEU A 356 -3.71 18.95 -4.80
CA LEU A 356 -3.86 17.98 -5.89
C LEU A 356 -4.76 18.55 -6.98
N VAL A 357 -4.42 18.26 -8.23
CA VAL A 357 -5.20 18.59 -9.42
C VAL A 357 -5.92 17.37 -9.98
N ASN A 358 -5.47 16.15 -9.66
CA ASN A 358 -6.08 14.91 -10.14
C ASN A 358 -6.13 13.82 -9.06
N THR A 359 -7.32 13.25 -8.85
CA THR A 359 -7.58 12.09 -7.97
C THR A 359 -8.34 10.97 -8.67
N ARG A 360 -8.41 10.99 -9.99
CA ARG A 360 -9.24 10.08 -10.82
C ARG A 360 -8.41 9.24 -11.78
N ASP A 361 -7.33 9.82 -12.31
CA ASP A 361 -6.43 9.17 -13.25
C ASP A 361 -5.09 8.89 -12.57
N SER A 362 -4.36 7.93 -13.11
CA SER A 362 -2.98 7.66 -12.73
C SER A 362 -2.00 8.55 -13.50
N CYS A 363 -0.90 8.94 -12.86
CA CYS A 363 0.16 9.69 -13.54
C CYS A 363 0.94 8.81 -14.53
N SER A 364 1.22 7.56 -14.17
CA SER A 364 1.70 6.49 -15.04
C SER A 364 0.47 5.90 -15.73
N GLN A 365 0.27 6.17 -17.02
CA GLN A 365 -0.89 5.68 -17.78
C GLN A 365 -0.74 4.21 -18.19
N TRP A 366 -0.40 3.36 -17.23
CA TRP A 366 -0.24 1.93 -17.43
C TRP A 366 -1.51 1.26 -17.94
N GLY A 367 -1.34 0.37 -18.93
CA GLY A 367 -2.44 -0.27 -19.65
C GLY A 367 -2.92 0.49 -20.89
N TYR A 368 -2.39 1.69 -21.19
CA TYR A 368 -2.70 2.42 -22.42
C TYR A 368 -1.68 2.15 -23.54
N PRO A 369 -2.11 2.13 -24.83
CA PRO A 369 -1.23 1.86 -25.97
C PRO A 369 -0.02 2.81 -26.10
N ASP A 370 -0.20 4.08 -25.71
CA ASP A 370 0.81 5.14 -25.83
C ASP A 370 1.44 5.45 -24.47
N TRP A 371 1.92 4.42 -23.75
CA TRP A 371 2.36 4.50 -22.36
C TRP A 371 3.13 5.79 -22.03
N THR A 372 2.47 6.72 -21.31
CA THR A 372 3.00 8.05 -20.98
C THR A 372 2.97 8.32 -19.48
N TYR A 373 3.85 9.22 -19.06
CA TYR A 373 3.87 9.76 -17.71
C TYR A 373 3.30 11.19 -17.72
N CYS A 374 2.55 11.54 -16.68
CA CYS A 374 2.14 12.91 -16.47
C CYS A 374 3.35 13.82 -16.18
N TYR A 375 3.25 15.10 -16.56
CA TYR A 375 4.35 16.06 -16.38
C TYR A 375 4.64 16.39 -14.90
N ASN A 376 3.60 16.42 -14.06
CA ASN A 376 3.71 16.80 -12.66
C ASN A 376 3.04 15.76 -11.73
N PRO A 377 3.77 14.73 -11.28
CA PRO A 377 3.23 13.70 -10.39
C PRO A 377 2.82 14.24 -9.01
N ASP A 378 3.37 15.37 -8.54
CA ASP A 378 2.98 15.97 -7.26
C ASP A 378 1.54 16.53 -7.28
N GLY A 379 0.96 16.72 -8.47
CA GLY A 379 -0.44 17.09 -8.63
C GLY A 379 -1.42 15.91 -8.58
N TYR A 380 -0.92 14.66 -8.54
CA TYR A 380 -1.73 13.46 -8.68
C TYR A 380 -1.80 12.67 -7.37
N TRP A 381 -2.96 12.09 -7.08
CA TRP A 381 -3.09 11.11 -6.00
C TRP A 381 -2.47 9.77 -6.38
N PHE A 382 -2.78 9.29 -7.59
CA PHE A 382 -2.40 7.97 -8.08
C PHE A 382 -1.13 8.06 -8.92
N TRP A 383 -0.13 7.26 -8.56
CA TRP A 383 1.03 7.04 -9.42
C TRP A 383 0.62 6.12 -10.56
N ASP A 384 0.14 4.93 -10.22
CA ASP A 384 -0.43 3.95 -11.14
C ASP A 384 -1.91 3.72 -10.77
N PRO A 385 -2.65 2.86 -11.48
CA PRO A 385 -4.08 2.64 -11.21
C PRO A 385 -4.41 2.05 -9.83
N GLU A 386 -3.44 1.84 -8.93
CA GLU A 386 -3.65 1.23 -7.63
C GLU A 386 -3.03 2.03 -6.48
N PHE A 387 -1.79 2.48 -6.66
CA PHE A 387 -0.97 3.02 -5.58
C PHE A 387 -0.72 4.53 -5.70
N MET A 388 -0.47 5.12 -4.54
CA MET A 388 -0.29 6.55 -4.37
C MET A 388 1.04 7.06 -4.97
N THR A 389 1.02 8.31 -5.41
CA THR A 389 2.26 9.07 -5.62
C THR A 389 3.00 9.30 -4.30
N ASP A 390 4.29 9.64 -4.39
CA ASP A 390 5.08 10.07 -3.23
C ASP A 390 4.40 11.23 -2.49
N ARG A 391 3.88 12.20 -3.24
CA ARG A 391 3.13 13.32 -2.65
C ARG A 391 1.91 12.87 -1.86
N ALA A 392 1.12 11.94 -2.39
CA ALA A 392 -0.05 11.40 -1.70
C ALA A 392 0.34 10.52 -0.49
N ALA A 393 1.43 9.76 -0.57
CA ALA A 393 1.98 9.04 0.56
C ALA A 393 2.40 9.99 1.70
N LYS A 394 3.04 11.12 1.38
CA LYS A 394 3.39 12.18 2.34
C LYS A 394 2.19 12.84 3.00
N LEU A 395 1.16 13.17 2.21
CA LEU A 395 -0.10 13.71 2.74
C LEU A 395 -0.76 12.71 3.72
N THR A 396 -0.80 11.44 3.34
CA THR A 396 -1.38 10.35 4.14
C THR A 396 -0.61 10.15 5.44
N ALA A 397 0.72 10.03 5.38
CA ALA A 397 1.56 9.89 6.57
C ALA A 397 1.41 11.10 7.51
N ALA A 398 1.38 12.33 6.98
CA ALA A 398 1.20 13.53 7.78
C ALA A 398 -0.16 13.55 8.50
N ALA A 399 -1.22 13.14 7.81
CA ALA A 399 -2.56 13.00 8.40
C ALA A 399 -2.60 12.00 9.56
N PHE A 400 -1.83 10.90 9.47
CA PHE A 400 -1.85 9.85 10.49
C PHE A 400 -0.83 10.03 11.62
N TYR A 401 0.29 10.67 11.33
CA TYR A 401 1.37 10.83 12.28
C TYR A 401 1.21 12.10 13.13
N TYR A 402 0.99 13.24 12.48
CA TYR A 402 0.90 14.55 13.12
C TYR A 402 -0.53 15.10 13.20
N GLY A 403 -1.43 14.58 12.37
CA GLY A 403 -2.77 15.12 12.18
C GLY A 403 -3.62 15.10 13.46
N PRO A 404 -4.67 15.94 13.53
CA PRO A 404 -5.66 15.84 14.59
C PRO A 404 -6.34 14.47 14.59
N PRO A 405 -6.96 14.03 15.71
CA PRO A 405 -7.64 12.73 15.84
C PRO A 405 -8.81 12.48 14.88
N GLN A 406 -9.00 13.34 13.87
CA GLN A 406 -10.05 13.22 12.85
C GLN A 406 -9.83 12.01 11.92
N PHE A 407 -8.58 11.73 11.56
CA PHE A 407 -8.20 10.61 10.67
C PHE A 407 -7.31 9.59 11.39
N THR A 408 -7.30 9.62 12.72
CA THR A 408 -6.54 8.67 13.54
C THR A 408 -7.27 8.38 14.82
N PHE A 409 -7.38 7.10 15.17
CA PHE A 409 -8.05 6.69 16.39
C PHE A 409 -7.34 5.47 17.02
N PRO A 410 -7.29 5.32 18.35
CA PRO A 410 -7.73 6.29 19.38
C PRO A 410 -6.71 7.42 19.61
N ILE A 411 -5.49 7.26 19.11
CA ILE A 411 -4.37 8.20 19.24
C ILE A 411 -3.66 8.31 17.90
N THR A 412 -2.82 9.32 17.69
CA THR A 412 -1.99 9.45 16.48
C THR A 412 -0.82 8.46 16.48
N PHE A 413 -0.16 8.23 15.34
CA PHE A 413 1.06 7.40 15.32
C PHE A 413 2.18 8.00 16.17
N LYS A 414 2.29 9.34 16.24
CA LYS A 414 3.25 10.01 17.13
C LYS A 414 2.96 9.70 18.61
N ALA A 415 1.70 9.83 19.04
CA ALA A 415 1.32 9.55 20.42
C ALA A 415 1.47 8.05 20.76
N LEU A 416 1.24 7.15 19.80
CA LEU A 416 1.50 5.72 19.94
C LEU A 416 3.00 5.45 20.17
N LEU A 417 3.86 6.11 19.40
CA LEU A 417 5.32 5.99 19.52
C LEU A 417 5.81 6.39 20.92
N GLU A 418 5.26 7.48 21.46
CA GLU A 418 5.60 8.09 22.75
C GLU A 418 5.08 7.31 23.97
N LYS A 419 4.20 6.31 23.78
CA LYS A 419 3.76 5.44 24.88
C LYS A 419 4.95 4.66 25.46
N LYS A 420 5.04 4.67 26.80
CA LYS A 420 6.09 3.99 27.56
C LYS A 420 5.79 2.54 27.78
#